data_AF-A0A6P5SNY5-F1
#
_entry.id   AF-A0A6P5SNY5-F1
#
_cell.length_a   1.000
_cell.length_b   1.000
_cell.length_c   1.000
_cell.angle_alpha   90.00
_cell.angle_beta   90.00
_cell.angle_gamma   90.00
#
_symmetry.space_group_name_H-M   'P 1'
#
loop_
_entity.id
_entity.type
_entity.pdbx_description
1 polymer ?
#
loop_
_entity_poly.entity_id
_entity_poly.type
_entity_poly.pdbx_seq_one_letter_code
_entity_poly.pdbx_strand_id
1 'polypeptide(L)'
;MEVKLANDKREREMYDSFAELYAIIKTTEKLEKAYVRDVISSSAYETECQKLIAHFKTLASTLKDTIPSIERFAETYKMDCPAAINRLVTSGVPATVEHRAAAAASMTSSASAVAECTQNFITAMDSLKLNMVAVDQVHPLLSDLLTSLGKLTFLPPDFLGKVKLKEWIARLSKMGAADELTEQQSRQLHFDLESSYNSFMAALPNYGT
;
A
#
# COMPACT_ATOMS: atom_id res chain seq x y z
N MET A 1 33.20 48.13 6.95
CA MET A 1 31.82 48.45 6.52
C MET A 1 30.93 47.32 6.96
N GLU A 2 29.92 47.61 7.77
CA GLU A 2 28.87 46.63 8.09
C GLU A 2 27.85 46.60 6.95
N VAL A 3 27.47 45.41 6.52
CA VAL A 3 26.45 45.19 5.48
C VAL A 3 25.12 44.95 6.17
N LYS A 4 24.05 45.63 5.71
CA LYS A 4 22.70 45.45 6.24
C LYS A 4 21.99 44.31 5.52
N LEU A 5 21.24 43.51 6.27
CA LEU A 5 20.44 42.41 5.72
C LEU A 5 19.21 42.90 4.93
N ALA A 6 18.63 44.03 5.32
CA ALA A 6 17.48 44.63 4.66
C ALA A 6 17.59 46.16 4.62
N ASN A 7 17.06 46.76 3.56
CA ASN A 7 17.08 48.20 3.30
C ASN A 7 15.73 48.87 3.57
N ASP A 8 14.64 48.11 3.58
CA ASP A 8 13.28 48.60 3.87
C ASP A 8 12.45 47.63 4.74
N LYS A 9 11.26 48.09 5.13
CA LYS A 9 10.35 47.33 6.01
C LYS A 9 9.84 46.05 5.34
N ARG A 10 9.57 46.07 4.03
CA ARG A 10 9.03 44.93 3.28
C ARG A 10 10.08 43.83 3.13
N GLU A 11 11.32 44.22 2.81
CA GLU A 11 12.46 43.30 2.74
C GLU A 11 12.73 42.66 4.11
N ARG A 12 12.60 43.43 5.20
CA ARG A 12 12.72 42.89 6.56
C ARG A 12 11.65 41.84 6.87
N GLU A 13 10.37 42.13 6.59
CA GLU A 13 9.26 41.19 6.81
C GLU A 13 9.43 39.89 5.98
N MET A 14 9.97 40.01 4.77
CA MET A 14 10.31 38.86 3.93
C MET A 14 11.40 37.99 4.58
N TYR A 15 12.48 38.60 5.07
CA TYR A 15 13.55 37.86 5.77
C TYR A 15 13.08 37.25 7.09
N ASP A 16 12.18 37.90 7.83
CA ASP A 16 11.57 37.33 9.03
C ASP A 16 10.77 36.06 8.66
N SER A 17 10.02 36.09 7.56
CA SER A 17 9.30 34.91 7.06
C SER A 17 10.24 33.79 6.59
N PHE A 18 11.37 34.13 5.97
CA PHE A 18 12.40 33.16 5.59
C PHE A 18 13.08 32.54 6.81
N ALA A 19 13.33 33.33 7.85
CA ALA A 19 13.90 32.84 9.10
C ALA A 19 12.96 31.83 9.78
N GLU A 20 11.65 32.11 9.79
CA GLU A 20 10.64 31.19 10.33
C GLU A 20 10.59 29.89 9.53
N LEU A 21 10.59 29.97 8.19
CA LEU A 21 10.62 28.79 7.32
C LEU A 21 11.89 27.95 7.56
N TYR A 22 13.04 28.61 7.66
CA TYR A 22 14.31 27.96 7.97
C TYR A 22 14.25 27.24 9.32
N ALA A 23 13.72 27.91 10.35
CA ALA A 23 13.59 27.36 11.69
C ALA A 23 12.67 26.12 11.73
N ILE A 24 11.53 26.16 11.04
CA ILE A 24 10.60 25.02 10.95
C ILE A 24 11.27 23.82 10.29
N ILE A 25 11.96 24.01 9.16
CA ILE A 25 12.64 22.93 8.44
C ILE A 25 13.75 22.32 9.33
N LYS A 26 14.60 23.15 9.95
CA LYS A 26 15.66 22.65 10.85
C LYS A 26 15.12 21.96 12.09
N THR A 27 14.04 22.45 12.67
CA THR A 27 13.40 21.84 13.83
C THR A 27 12.81 20.48 13.47
N THR A 28 12.14 20.40 12.32
CA THR A 28 11.59 19.14 11.80
C THR A 28 12.69 18.11 11.57
N GLU A 29 13.83 18.52 10.99
CA GLU A 29 14.99 17.63 10.77
C GLU A 29 15.52 17.05 12.08
N LYS A 30 15.57 17.86 13.15
CA LYS A 30 15.99 17.41 14.47
C LYS A 30 14.95 16.50 15.12
N LEU A 31 13.67 16.79 14.95
CA LEU A 31 12.58 15.97 15.46
C LEU A 31 12.58 14.58 14.81
N GLU A 32 12.70 14.50 13.48
CA GLU A 32 12.80 13.24 12.75
C GLU A 32 14.01 12.42 13.22
N LYS A 33 15.19 13.06 13.35
CA LYS A 33 16.40 12.40 13.84
C LYS A 33 16.27 11.92 15.29
N ALA A 34 15.57 12.67 16.15
CA ALA A 34 15.32 12.28 17.54
C ALA A 34 14.39 11.05 17.60
N TYR A 35 13.35 11.02 16.77
CA TYR A 35 12.45 9.88 16.68
C TYR A 35 13.14 8.62 16.15
N VAL A 36 13.93 8.73 15.08
CA VAL A 36 14.71 7.61 14.53
C VAL A 36 15.71 7.04 15.55
N ARG A 37 16.21 7.88 16.47
CA ARG A 37 17.12 7.48 17.55
C ARG A 37 16.39 7.02 18.82
N ASP A 38 15.07 6.89 18.76
CA ASP A 38 14.20 6.48 19.88
C ASP A 38 14.35 7.36 21.13
N VAL A 39 14.66 8.65 20.94
CA VAL A 39 14.84 9.63 22.03
C VAL A 39 13.49 10.21 22.48
N ILE A 40 12.46 10.13 21.63
CA ILE A 40 11.12 10.68 21.86
C ILE A 40 10.08 9.60 21.55
N SER A 41 9.06 9.50 22.41
CA SER A 41 7.95 8.56 22.20
C SER A 41 7.17 8.87 20.92
N SER A 42 6.55 7.86 20.31
CA SER A 42 5.73 8.02 19.12
C SER A 42 4.58 9.02 19.30
N SER A 43 3.93 9.06 20.47
CA SER A 43 2.82 9.98 20.75
C SER A 43 3.27 11.45 20.78
N ALA A 44 4.41 11.71 21.44
CA ALA A 44 4.97 13.07 21.49
C ALA A 44 5.49 13.49 20.12
N TYR A 45 6.16 12.59 19.40
CA TYR A 45 6.60 12.81 18.01
C TYR A 45 5.43 13.16 17.10
N GLU A 46 4.35 12.36 17.09
CA GLU A 46 3.17 12.61 16.24
C GLU A 46 2.57 13.99 16.51
N THR A 47 2.42 14.35 17.78
CA THR A 47 1.84 15.63 18.19
C THR A 47 2.67 16.82 17.71
N GLU A 48 3.98 16.81 17.95
CA GLU A 48 4.86 17.92 17.58
C GLU A 48 5.12 17.97 16.07
N CYS A 49 5.24 16.82 15.41
CA CYS A 49 5.41 16.73 13.96
C CYS A 49 4.17 17.31 13.24
N GLN A 50 2.97 17.00 13.73
CA GLN A 50 1.72 17.53 13.16
C GLN A 50 1.64 19.06 13.27
N LYS A 51 2.08 19.64 14.40
CA LYS A 51 2.15 21.10 14.56
C LYS A 51 3.13 21.73 13.58
N LEU A 52 4.35 21.18 13.45
CA LEU A 52 5.36 21.67 12.52
C LEU A 52 4.88 21.59 11.07
N ILE A 53 4.22 20.50 10.66
CA ILE A 53 3.62 20.35 9.34
C ILE A 53 2.53 21.42 9.11
N ALA A 54 1.67 21.67 10.10
CA ALA A 54 0.62 22.69 9.98
C ALA A 54 1.22 24.08 9.82
N HIS A 55 2.19 24.46 10.66
CA HIS A 55 2.88 25.75 10.56
C HIS A 55 3.60 25.90 9.23
N PHE A 56 4.31 24.86 8.78
CA PHE A 56 4.96 24.82 7.48
C PHE A 56 3.96 25.06 6.34
N LYS A 57 2.84 24.35 6.31
CA LYS A 57 1.83 24.50 5.25
C LYS A 57 1.25 25.91 5.22
N THR A 58 0.94 26.48 6.38
CA THR A 58 0.46 27.87 6.49
C THR A 58 1.49 28.84 5.92
N LEU A 59 2.75 28.75 6.36
CA LEU A 59 3.80 29.66 5.93
C LEU A 59 4.23 29.46 4.46
N ALA A 60 4.33 28.23 3.99
CA ALA A 60 4.66 27.93 2.59
C ALA A 60 3.57 28.46 1.65
N SER A 61 2.30 28.43 2.07
CA SER A 61 1.19 28.97 1.27
C SER A 61 1.28 30.49 1.08
N THR A 62 1.72 31.23 2.09
CA THR A 62 1.88 32.70 2.01
C THR A 62 3.13 33.12 1.25
N LEU A 63 4.15 32.25 1.21
CA LEU A 63 5.42 32.51 0.54
C LEU A 63 5.48 31.99 -0.91
N LYS A 64 4.41 31.38 -1.44
CA LYS A 64 4.41 30.72 -2.76
C LYS A 64 4.89 31.60 -3.92
N ASP A 65 4.54 32.89 -3.90
CA ASP A 65 4.94 33.83 -4.95
C ASP A 65 6.40 34.31 -4.81
N THR A 66 6.99 34.13 -3.62
CA THR A 66 8.36 34.56 -3.30
C THR A 66 9.35 33.39 -3.34
N ILE A 67 8.92 32.20 -2.90
CA ILE A 67 9.68 30.96 -2.89
C ILE A 67 8.94 29.94 -3.76
N PRO A 68 9.35 29.76 -5.03
CA PRO A 68 8.68 28.84 -5.93
C PRO A 68 8.92 27.36 -5.59
N SER A 69 9.98 27.04 -4.84
CA SER A 69 10.30 25.68 -4.41
C SER A 69 11.04 25.70 -3.08
N ILE A 70 10.61 24.82 -2.16
CA ILE A 70 11.20 24.65 -0.83
C ILE A 70 12.55 23.94 -0.93
N GLU A 71 12.72 23.04 -1.90
CA GLU A 71 13.99 22.40 -2.23
C GLU A 71 15.02 23.45 -2.64
N ARG A 72 14.63 24.39 -3.52
CA ARG A 72 15.52 25.48 -3.94
C ARG A 72 15.85 26.44 -2.80
N PHE A 73 14.91 26.68 -1.88
CA PHE A 73 15.17 27.43 -0.66
C PHE A 73 16.22 26.70 0.21
N ALA A 74 16.06 25.39 0.42
CA ALA A 74 17.00 24.58 1.17
C ALA A 74 18.40 24.60 0.55
N GLU A 75 18.52 24.50 -0.78
CA GLU A 75 19.79 24.63 -1.49
C GLU A 75 20.43 26.02 -1.30
N THR A 76 19.62 27.09 -1.46
CA THR A 76 20.07 28.48 -1.35
C THR A 76 20.68 28.75 0.04
N TYR A 77 20.04 28.25 1.09
CA TYR A 77 20.50 28.39 2.47
C TYR A 77 21.37 27.21 2.96
N LYS A 78 21.83 26.34 2.04
CA LYS A 78 22.72 25.20 2.30
C LYS A 78 22.23 24.29 3.44
N MET A 79 20.94 24.00 3.43
CA MET A 79 20.26 23.22 4.45
C MET A 79 20.40 21.72 4.16
N ASP A 80 21.23 21.03 4.93
CA ASP A 80 21.21 19.55 4.99
C ASP A 80 20.06 19.08 5.88
N CYS A 81 18.86 18.93 5.29
CA CYS A 81 17.63 18.52 5.99
C CYS A 81 16.78 17.52 5.18
N PRO A 82 17.33 16.38 4.72
CA PRO A 82 16.61 15.45 3.85
C PRO A 82 15.37 14.82 4.51
N ALA A 83 15.41 14.57 5.83
CA ALA A 83 14.26 13.99 6.54
C ALA A 83 13.12 15.00 6.66
N ALA A 84 13.44 16.27 6.96
CA ALA A 84 12.46 17.34 7.01
C ALA A 84 11.80 17.57 5.65
N ILE A 85 12.57 17.59 4.55
CA ILE A 85 12.02 17.80 3.21
C ILE A 85 11.04 16.68 2.84
N ASN A 86 11.41 15.42 3.07
CA ASN A 86 10.51 14.29 2.87
C ASN A 86 9.23 14.47 3.70
N ARG A 87 9.37 14.76 5.01
CA ARG A 87 8.22 14.92 5.91
C ARG A 87 7.30 16.07 5.52
N LEU A 88 7.84 17.24 5.24
CA LEU A 88 7.08 18.47 5.05
C LEU A 88 6.51 18.59 3.64
N VAL A 89 7.28 18.20 2.62
CA VAL A 89 6.93 18.41 1.21
C VAL A 89 6.33 17.17 0.57
N THR A 90 6.89 15.99 0.81
CA THR A 90 6.48 14.74 0.14
C THR A 90 5.33 14.04 0.87
N SER A 91 5.50 13.75 2.16
CA SER A 91 4.55 12.95 2.95
C SER A 91 3.42 13.80 3.53
N GLY A 92 3.76 14.91 4.18
CA GLY A 92 2.78 15.85 4.76
C GLY A 92 1.98 15.32 5.95
N VAL A 93 2.38 14.18 6.52
CA VAL A 93 1.88 13.54 7.75
C VAL A 93 3.06 12.94 8.53
N PRO A 94 2.99 12.67 9.84
CA PRO A 94 4.07 11.99 10.59
C PRO A 94 4.37 10.56 10.09
N ALA A 95 5.60 10.08 10.30
CA ALA A 95 6.07 8.77 9.80
C ALA A 95 5.18 7.61 10.25
N THR A 96 4.80 7.64 11.52
CA THR A 96 3.99 6.61 12.17
C THR A 96 2.59 6.53 11.60
N VAL A 97 2.01 7.67 11.21
CA VAL A 97 0.69 7.73 10.56
C VAL A 97 0.76 7.15 9.15
N GLU A 98 1.81 7.50 8.40
CA GLU A 98 2.07 6.96 7.06
C GLU A 98 2.24 5.43 7.08
N HIS A 99 3.07 4.91 7.98
CA HIS A 99 3.25 3.46 8.13
C HIS A 99 1.98 2.75 8.59
N ARG A 100 1.20 3.34 9.49
CA ARG A 100 -0.07 2.78 9.95
C ARG A 100 -1.10 2.73 8.82
N ALA A 101 -1.19 3.77 8.01
CA ALA A 101 -2.06 3.80 6.84
C ALA A 101 -1.66 2.74 5.80
N ALA A 102 -0.37 2.60 5.53
CA ALA A 102 0.15 1.56 4.63
C ALA A 102 -0.15 0.14 5.15
N ALA A 103 0.02 -0.11 6.45
CA ALA A 103 -0.32 -1.38 7.07
C ALA A 103 -1.84 -1.67 7.00
N ALA A 104 -2.68 -0.68 7.32
CA ALA A 104 -4.13 -0.82 7.22
C ALA A 104 -4.61 -1.08 5.78
N ALA A 105 -4.02 -0.41 4.79
CA ALA A 105 -4.31 -0.64 3.38
C ALA A 105 -3.92 -2.06 2.95
N SER A 106 -2.74 -2.53 3.38
CA SER A 106 -2.30 -3.91 3.14
C SER A 106 -3.25 -4.94 3.76
N MET A 107 -3.66 -4.76 5.01
CA MET A 107 -4.62 -5.65 5.67
C MET A 107 -5.99 -5.67 4.97
N THR A 108 -6.49 -4.49 4.57
CA THR A 108 -7.77 -4.36 3.86
C THR A 108 -7.72 -5.07 2.50
N SER A 109 -6.63 -4.89 1.74
CA SER A 109 -6.42 -5.59 0.47
C SER A 109 -6.33 -7.11 0.62
N SER A 110 -5.74 -7.59 1.72
CA SER A 110 -5.66 -9.01 2.02
C SER A 110 -7.04 -9.59 2.35
N ALA A 111 -7.85 -8.89 3.15
CA ALA A 111 -9.20 -9.34 3.50
C ALA A 111 -10.13 -9.42 2.27
N SER A 112 -10.10 -8.38 1.40
CA SER A 112 -10.89 -8.40 0.16
C SER A 112 -10.43 -9.53 -0.78
N ALA A 113 -9.13 -9.77 -0.90
CA ALA A 113 -8.60 -10.84 -1.75
C ALA A 113 -8.98 -12.23 -1.21
N VAL A 114 -8.99 -12.43 0.11
CA VAL A 114 -9.43 -13.68 0.76
C VAL A 114 -10.92 -13.92 0.50
N ALA A 115 -11.76 -12.89 0.61
CA ALA A 115 -13.19 -12.99 0.34
C ALA A 115 -13.47 -13.33 -1.13
N GLU A 116 -12.80 -12.64 -2.07
CA GLU A 116 -12.89 -12.92 -3.51
C GLU A 116 -12.47 -14.36 -3.84
N CYS A 117 -11.34 -14.81 -3.29
CA CYS A 117 -10.86 -16.18 -3.49
C CYS A 117 -11.85 -17.23 -2.93
N THR A 118 -12.41 -16.98 -1.75
CA THR A 118 -13.42 -17.84 -1.13
C THR A 118 -14.67 -17.95 -2.01
N GLN A 119 -15.17 -16.81 -2.51
CA GLN A 119 -16.31 -16.76 -3.42
C GLN A 119 -16.03 -17.53 -4.72
N ASN A 120 -14.83 -17.38 -5.30
CA ASN A 120 -14.47 -18.07 -6.54
C ASN A 120 -14.36 -19.60 -6.34
N PHE A 121 -13.86 -20.05 -5.19
CA PHE A 121 -13.88 -21.47 -4.84
C PHE A 121 -15.30 -22.02 -4.76
N ILE A 122 -16.19 -21.34 -4.03
CA ILE A 122 -17.59 -21.76 -3.86
C ILE A 122 -18.30 -21.77 -5.21
N THR A 123 -18.17 -20.70 -6.00
CA THR A 123 -18.77 -20.61 -7.34
C THR A 123 -18.31 -21.74 -8.24
N ALA A 124 -17.00 -22.02 -8.31
CA ALA A 124 -16.47 -23.09 -9.14
C ALA A 124 -16.97 -24.48 -8.70
N MET A 125 -17.02 -24.76 -7.39
CA MET A 125 -17.54 -26.02 -6.87
C MET A 125 -19.05 -26.18 -7.14
N ASP A 126 -19.83 -25.12 -6.93
CA ASP A 126 -21.29 -25.17 -7.11
C ASP A 126 -21.69 -25.27 -8.59
N SER A 127 -20.97 -24.63 -9.51
CA SER A 127 -21.18 -24.82 -10.96
C SER A 127 -21.04 -26.28 -11.37
N LEU A 128 -20.06 -27.02 -10.83
CA LEU A 128 -19.91 -28.45 -11.10
C LEU A 128 -21.07 -29.27 -10.52
N LYS A 129 -21.56 -28.91 -9.32
CA LYS A 129 -22.75 -29.56 -8.72
C LYS A 129 -24.04 -29.30 -9.51
N LEU A 130 -24.13 -28.14 -10.17
CA LEU A 130 -25.22 -27.78 -11.07
C LEU A 130 -25.08 -28.40 -12.47
N ASN A 131 -24.11 -29.31 -12.66
CA ASN A 131 -23.82 -29.98 -13.93
C ASN A 131 -23.43 -29.01 -15.07
N MET A 132 -22.82 -27.87 -14.73
CA MET A 132 -22.18 -26.98 -15.70
C MET A 132 -20.78 -27.53 -16.00
N VAL A 133 -20.69 -28.41 -17.00
CA VAL A 133 -19.47 -29.20 -17.29
C VAL A 133 -18.82 -28.86 -18.64
N ALA A 134 -19.40 -27.95 -19.41
CA ALA A 134 -18.82 -27.47 -20.66
C ALA A 134 -17.55 -26.62 -20.38
N VAL A 135 -16.57 -26.71 -21.27
CA VAL A 135 -15.28 -26.02 -21.12
C VAL A 135 -15.46 -24.51 -21.02
N ASP A 136 -16.32 -23.90 -21.83
CA ASP A 136 -16.62 -22.46 -21.81
C ASP A 136 -17.30 -21.98 -20.51
N GLN A 137 -17.92 -22.89 -19.76
CA GLN A 137 -18.51 -22.60 -18.45
C GLN A 137 -17.48 -22.79 -17.32
N VAL A 138 -16.68 -23.85 -17.38
CA VAL A 138 -15.75 -24.22 -16.29
C VAL A 138 -14.44 -23.43 -16.36
N HIS A 139 -13.88 -23.26 -17.56
CA HIS A 139 -12.55 -22.65 -17.74
C HIS A 139 -12.46 -21.20 -17.22
N PRO A 140 -13.43 -20.30 -17.46
CA PRO A 140 -13.40 -18.96 -16.90
C PRO A 140 -13.40 -18.96 -15.37
N LEU A 141 -14.22 -19.82 -14.74
CA LEU A 141 -14.31 -19.93 -13.28
C LEU A 141 -12.98 -20.36 -12.65
N LEU A 142 -12.29 -21.33 -13.27
CA LEU A 142 -10.97 -21.76 -12.80
C LEU A 142 -9.90 -20.67 -13.01
N SER A 143 -10.01 -19.90 -14.09
CA SER A 143 -9.10 -18.79 -14.40
C SER A 143 -9.25 -17.64 -13.40
N ASP A 144 -10.48 -17.29 -13.05
CA ASP A 144 -10.79 -16.27 -12.04
C ASP A 144 -10.33 -16.73 -10.64
N LEU A 145 -10.55 -18.00 -10.31
CA LEU A 145 -10.05 -18.60 -9.08
C LEU A 145 -8.51 -18.58 -9.01
N LEU A 146 -7.81 -18.96 -10.09
CA LEU A 146 -6.35 -18.91 -10.13
C LEU A 146 -5.83 -17.46 -9.99
N THR A 147 -6.50 -16.51 -10.62
CA THR A 147 -6.15 -15.08 -10.55
C THR A 147 -6.32 -14.54 -9.13
N SER A 148 -7.45 -14.83 -8.48
CA SER A 148 -7.71 -14.42 -7.10
C SER A 148 -6.73 -15.08 -6.10
N LEU A 149 -6.38 -16.36 -6.27
CA LEU A 149 -5.30 -17.00 -5.51
C LEU A 149 -3.93 -16.34 -5.73
N GLY A 150 -3.69 -15.79 -6.92
CA GLY A 150 -2.48 -15.06 -7.27
C GLY A 150 -2.30 -13.75 -6.50
N LYS A 151 -3.40 -13.10 -6.10
CA LYS A 151 -3.40 -11.86 -5.31
C LYS A 151 -2.95 -12.08 -3.86
N LEU A 152 -3.03 -13.31 -3.36
CA LEU A 152 -2.70 -13.67 -1.99
C LEU A 152 -1.19 -13.93 -1.85
N THR A 153 -0.47 -12.89 -1.44
CA THR A 153 1.00 -12.91 -1.33
C THR A 153 1.54 -13.76 -0.18
N PHE A 154 0.69 -14.10 0.82
CA PHE A 154 1.07 -14.98 1.93
C PHE A 154 1.08 -16.46 1.54
N LEU A 155 0.44 -16.84 0.43
CA LEU A 155 0.45 -18.22 -0.05
C LEU A 155 1.76 -18.52 -0.80
N PRO A 156 2.38 -19.68 -0.57
CA PRO A 156 3.61 -20.03 -1.26
C PRO A 156 3.38 -20.18 -2.78
N PRO A 157 4.41 -19.95 -3.62
CA PRO A 157 4.29 -20.03 -5.08
C PRO A 157 3.84 -21.41 -5.60
N ASP A 158 4.18 -22.47 -4.88
CA ASP A 158 3.87 -23.88 -5.14
C ASP A 158 2.67 -24.40 -4.34
N PHE A 159 1.84 -23.49 -3.79
CA PHE A 159 0.61 -23.84 -3.10
C PHE A 159 -0.24 -24.83 -3.92
N LEU A 160 -0.65 -25.94 -3.27
CA LEU A 160 -1.36 -27.07 -3.90
C LEU A 160 -2.48 -26.62 -4.84
N GLY A 161 -3.32 -25.68 -4.39
CA GLY A 161 -4.43 -25.17 -5.20
C GLY A 161 -3.99 -24.47 -6.48
N LYS A 162 -2.88 -23.72 -6.46
CA LYS A 162 -2.34 -23.08 -7.67
C LYS A 162 -1.82 -24.11 -8.66
N VAL A 163 -1.17 -25.18 -8.18
CA VAL A 163 -0.66 -26.26 -9.03
C VAL A 163 -1.82 -27.00 -9.69
N LYS A 164 -2.81 -27.43 -8.89
CA LYS A 164 -3.99 -28.17 -9.39
C LYS A 164 -4.82 -27.37 -10.38
N LEU A 165 -5.06 -26.09 -10.11
CA LEU A 165 -5.80 -25.23 -11.04
C LEU A 165 -5.07 -25.06 -12.37
N LYS A 166 -3.74 -24.90 -12.35
CA LYS A 166 -2.95 -24.82 -13.58
C LYS A 166 -3.01 -26.12 -14.39
N GLU A 167 -2.95 -27.27 -13.73
CA GLU A 167 -3.11 -28.59 -14.38
C GLU A 167 -4.47 -28.70 -15.09
N TRP A 168 -5.56 -28.31 -14.40
CA TRP A 168 -6.90 -28.34 -14.95
C TRP A 168 -7.11 -27.34 -16.09
N ILE A 169 -6.67 -26.09 -15.92
CA ILE A 169 -6.73 -25.07 -16.98
C ILE A 169 -5.95 -25.53 -18.22
N ALA A 170 -4.74 -26.08 -18.04
CA ALA A 170 -3.93 -26.59 -19.15
C ALA A 170 -4.59 -27.77 -19.87
N ARG A 171 -5.39 -28.58 -19.15
CA ARG A 171 -6.20 -29.65 -19.75
C ARG A 171 -7.38 -29.09 -20.54
N LEU A 172 -8.15 -28.18 -19.94
CA LEU A 172 -9.32 -27.56 -20.57
C LEU A 172 -8.95 -26.75 -21.81
N SER A 173 -7.81 -26.05 -21.81
CA SER A 173 -7.32 -25.30 -22.97
C SER A 173 -6.97 -26.17 -24.19
N LYS A 174 -6.93 -27.50 -24.06
CA LYS A 174 -6.75 -28.44 -25.17
C LYS A 174 -8.06 -28.98 -25.74
N MET A 175 -9.19 -28.61 -25.13
CA MET A 175 -10.54 -29.01 -25.51
C MET A 175 -11.22 -27.84 -26.23
N GLY A 176 -12.20 -28.15 -27.07
CA GLY A 176 -13.08 -27.14 -27.67
C GLY A 176 -14.00 -26.51 -26.62
N ALA A 177 -14.45 -25.28 -26.88
CA ALA A 177 -15.32 -24.53 -25.96
C ALA A 177 -16.61 -25.29 -25.58
N ALA A 178 -17.19 -26.03 -26.53
CA ALA A 178 -18.40 -26.82 -26.34
C ALA A 178 -18.15 -28.26 -25.85
N ASP A 179 -16.88 -28.67 -25.70
CA ASP A 179 -16.57 -29.99 -25.19
C ASP A 179 -16.92 -30.04 -23.69
N GLU A 180 -17.41 -31.19 -23.24
CA GLU A 180 -17.82 -31.40 -21.84
C GLU A 180 -16.81 -32.25 -21.09
N LEU A 181 -16.64 -31.95 -19.80
CA LEU A 181 -15.95 -32.84 -18.88
C LEU A 181 -16.75 -34.13 -18.71
N THR A 182 -16.08 -35.27 -18.81
CA THR A 182 -16.66 -36.56 -18.42
C THR A 182 -17.04 -36.56 -16.93
N GLU A 183 -17.98 -37.40 -16.53
CA GLU A 183 -18.41 -37.52 -15.13
C GLU A 183 -17.21 -37.78 -14.18
N GLN A 184 -16.28 -38.63 -14.59
CA GLN A 184 -15.07 -38.91 -13.82
C GLN A 184 -14.17 -37.68 -13.68
N GLN A 185 -13.99 -36.91 -14.75
CA GLN A 185 -13.21 -35.66 -14.70
C GLN A 185 -13.89 -34.61 -13.83
N SER A 186 -15.20 -34.45 -13.95
CA SER A 186 -15.98 -33.51 -13.13
C SER A 186 -15.86 -33.83 -11.63
N ARG A 187 -16.01 -35.11 -11.26
CA ARG A 187 -15.81 -35.56 -9.87
C ARG A 187 -14.38 -35.34 -9.37
N GLN A 188 -13.37 -35.61 -10.21
CA GLN A 188 -11.97 -35.38 -9.83
C GLN A 188 -11.66 -33.89 -9.67
N LEU A 189 -12.18 -33.03 -10.57
CA LEU A 189 -12.02 -31.59 -10.47
C LEU A 189 -12.67 -31.05 -9.19
N HIS A 190 -13.88 -31.51 -8.87
CA HIS A 190 -14.56 -31.13 -7.63
C HIS A 190 -13.74 -31.52 -6.39
N PHE A 191 -13.22 -32.76 -6.35
CA PHE A 191 -12.36 -33.21 -5.25
C PHE A 191 -11.08 -32.36 -5.13
N ASP A 192 -10.42 -32.07 -6.25
CA ASP A 192 -9.20 -31.25 -6.26
C ASP A 192 -9.50 -29.81 -5.79
N LEU A 193 -10.66 -29.24 -6.16
CA LEU A 193 -11.12 -27.94 -5.68
C LEU A 193 -11.40 -27.94 -4.18
N GLU A 194 -12.10 -28.95 -3.66
CA GLU A 194 -12.41 -29.09 -2.24
C GLU A 194 -11.14 -29.27 -1.40
N SER A 195 -10.21 -30.13 -1.84
CA SER A 195 -8.91 -30.30 -1.19
C SER A 195 -8.09 -29.01 -1.22
N SER A 196 -8.12 -28.28 -2.33
CA SER A 196 -7.42 -26.99 -2.48
C SER A 196 -8.02 -25.92 -1.58
N TYR A 197 -9.34 -25.89 -1.45
CA TYR A 197 -10.07 -24.98 -0.58
C TYR A 197 -9.78 -25.26 0.91
N ASN A 198 -9.77 -26.53 1.32
CA ASN A 198 -9.42 -26.90 2.69
C ASN A 198 -7.98 -26.51 3.05
N SER A 199 -7.04 -26.74 2.12
CA SER A 199 -5.64 -26.30 2.26
C SER A 199 -5.53 -24.78 2.33
N PHE A 200 -6.34 -24.06 1.53
CA PHE A 200 -6.40 -22.60 1.53
C PHE A 200 -6.90 -22.08 2.88
N MET A 201 -8.00 -22.64 3.39
CA MET A 201 -8.56 -22.29 4.70
C MET A 201 -7.58 -22.56 5.85
N ALA A 202 -6.83 -23.67 5.80
CA ALA A 202 -5.80 -23.98 6.78
C ALA A 202 -4.58 -23.03 6.69
N ALA A 203 -4.32 -22.44 5.53
CA ALA A 203 -3.24 -21.48 5.30
C ALA A 203 -3.63 -20.03 5.62
N LEU A 204 -4.91 -19.75 5.91
CA LEU A 204 -5.32 -18.43 6.34
C LEU A 204 -4.65 -18.09 7.68
N PRO A 205 -4.09 -16.87 7.84
CA PRO A 205 -3.58 -16.45 9.13
C PRO A 205 -4.70 -16.52 10.17
N ASN A 206 -4.51 -17.30 11.24
CA ASN A 206 -5.38 -17.24 12.41
C ASN A 206 -5.20 -15.86 13.05
N TYR A 207 -6.06 -14.90 12.70
CA TYR A 207 -6.19 -13.66 13.47
C TYR A 207 -6.95 -13.97 14.76
N GLY A 208 -6.28 -14.64 15.70
CA GLY A 208 -6.90 -15.03 16.96
C GLY A 208 -6.09 -16.02 17.81
N THR A 209 -4.93 -15.57 18.32
CA THR A 209 -4.51 -15.71 19.74
C THR A 209 -3.53 -14.59 20.05
#